data_AF-A0A257NRH9-F1
#
_entry.id   AF-A0A257NRH9-F1
#
_cell.length_a   1.000
_cell.length_b   1.000
_cell.length_c   1.000
_cell.angle_alpha   90.00
_cell.angle_beta   90.00
_cell.angle_gamma   90.00
#
_symmetry.space_group_name_H-M   'P 1'
#
loop_
_entity.id
_entity.type
_entity.pdbx_description
1 polymer ?
#
loop_
_entity_poly.entity_id
_entity_poly.type
_entity_poly.pdbx_seq_one_letter_code
_entity_poly.pdbx_strand_id
1 'polypeptide(L)'
;QTHFRRGGARHAGSWIHGGAWNADQKLAVQGNVAWPDAAFFMKVSGDKRILYGNGLPVGAGTGIFPIRESDPAYAIDRNPNAVVPQNVHLALPLHPKIASLPSCVPMGMVGVMTNGVALFNALDEAGRDAVAHEVQDKCNGHPQHEGMYHYHGPSPCVKGWNKDDQVIGYALDGFPITSMFDAHGREITNKDLDVCHGRVGPVVLDGKTVKIYHYVMTREYPYTIGCFRGTPVAGASRGGQRYRRPPQEAVQACQGSASGAPCGFFTPRGDEVQGKCRDVPGGGMACVPSGR
;
A
#
# COMPACT_ATOMS: atom_id res chain seq x y z
N GLN A 1 1.20 -18.29 -17.50
CA GLN A 1 -0.24 -18.26 -17.18
C GLN A 1 -0.37 -17.95 -15.70
N THR A 2 -1.20 -17.00 -15.32
CA THR A 2 -1.52 -16.74 -13.91
C THR A 2 -2.49 -17.81 -13.44
N HIS A 3 -2.17 -18.52 -12.37
CA HIS A 3 -3.07 -19.49 -11.75
C HIS A 3 -3.78 -18.82 -10.57
N PHE A 4 -5.09 -18.67 -10.67
CA PHE A 4 -5.93 -18.12 -9.60
C PHE A 4 -6.34 -19.21 -8.62
N ARG A 5 -6.48 -18.84 -7.35
CA ARG A 5 -6.92 -19.74 -6.26
C ARG A 5 -8.39 -19.42 -5.90
N ARG A 6 -9.05 -20.32 -5.18
CA ARG A 6 -10.44 -20.14 -4.72
C ARG A 6 -10.54 -19.24 -3.46
N GLY A 7 -9.79 -18.13 -3.44
CA GLY A 7 -9.81 -17.14 -2.35
C GLY A 7 -10.78 -15.98 -2.61
N GLY A 8 -10.92 -15.06 -1.65
CA GLY A 8 -11.80 -13.88 -1.73
C GLY A 8 -13.21 -14.11 -1.19
N ALA A 9 -14.12 -13.15 -1.42
CA ALA A 9 -15.48 -13.20 -0.90
C ALA A 9 -16.23 -14.46 -1.36
N ARG A 10 -16.98 -15.05 -0.40
CA ARG A 10 -17.67 -16.33 -0.56
C ARG A 10 -19.01 -16.21 -1.28
N HIS A 11 -19.61 -15.02 -1.22
CA HIS A 11 -20.88 -14.72 -1.87
C HIS A 11 -20.76 -13.43 -2.69
N ALA A 12 -21.49 -13.37 -3.80
CA ALA A 12 -21.65 -12.11 -4.53
C ALA A 12 -22.55 -11.17 -3.71
N GLY A 13 -22.15 -9.92 -3.58
CA GLY A 13 -22.97 -8.91 -2.94
C GLY A 13 -24.17 -8.51 -3.80
N SER A 14 -25.23 -8.02 -3.15
CA SER A 14 -26.44 -7.53 -3.83
C SER A 14 -26.21 -6.32 -4.74
N TRP A 15 -25.03 -5.71 -4.67
CA TRP A 15 -24.60 -4.62 -5.55
C TRP A 15 -24.10 -5.10 -6.92
N ILE A 16 -23.89 -6.41 -7.12
CA ILE A 16 -23.43 -6.97 -8.39
C ILE A 16 -24.64 -7.39 -9.22
N HIS A 17 -24.77 -6.81 -10.42
CA HIS A 17 -25.89 -7.01 -11.34
C HIS A 17 -25.37 -7.45 -12.72
N GLY A 18 -25.31 -8.76 -12.94
CA GLY A 18 -24.77 -9.32 -14.19
C GLY A 18 -23.28 -8.98 -14.36
N GLY A 19 -22.95 -8.24 -15.42
CA GLY A 19 -21.57 -7.83 -15.75
C GLY A 19 -21.13 -6.48 -15.15
N ALA A 20 -21.96 -5.85 -14.32
CA ALA A 20 -21.68 -4.56 -13.70
C ALA A 20 -21.96 -4.60 -12.20
N TRP A 21 -21.50 -3.59 -11.47
CA TRP A 21 -21.82 -3.44 -10.04
C TRP A 21 -22.08 -1.97 -9.69
N ASN A 22 -22.86 -1.74 -8.64
CA ASN A 22 -23.23 -0.40 -8.18
C ASN A 22 -22.47 -0.05 -6.89
N ALA A 23 -21.59 0.94 -6.98
CA ALA A 23 -20.79 1.39 -5.84
C ALA A 23 -21.62 1.94 -4.67
N ASP A 24 -22.75 2.60 -4.95
CA ASP A 24 -23.60 3.21 -3.91
C ASP A 24 -24.39 2.16 -3.12
N GLN A 25 -24.57 0.97 -3.69
CA GLN A 25 -25.23 -0.17 -3.02
C GLN A 25 -24.25 -1.04 -2.25
N LYS A 26 -22.95 -0.83 -2.44
CA LYS A 26 -21.94 -1.69 -1.86
C LYS A 26 -21.82 -1.42 -0.36
N LEU A 27 -21.98 -2.46 0.43
CA LEU A 27 -21.80 -2.35 1.88
C LEU A 27 -20.32 -2.22 2.23
N ALA A 28 -20.06 -1.59 3.38
CA ALA A 28 -18.73 -1.49 3.96
C ALA A 28 -18.67 -2.20 5.32
N VAL A 29 -17.53 -2.82 5.64
CA VAL A 29 -17.25 -3.33 6.99
C VAL A 29 -17.35 -2.18 7.99
N GLN A 30 -18.10 -2.40 9.07
CA GLN A 30 -18.39 -1.37 10.05
C GLN A 30 -17.19 -1.11 10.99
N GLY A 31 -17.23 0.06 11.62
CA GLY A 31 -16.27 0.47 12.64
C GLY A 31 -15.29 1.55 12.21
N ASN A 32 -14.42 1.91 13.15
CA ASN A 32 -13.42 2.95 12.99
C ASN A 32 -12.25 2.70 13.96
N VAL A 33 -11.47 1.65 13.70
CA VAL A 33 -10.28 1.33 14.49
C VAL A 33 -9.21 2.37 14.21
N ALA A 34 -8.79 3.09 15.25
CA ALA A 34 -7.76 4.11 15.16
C ALA A 34 -6.36 3.49 15.18
N TRP A 35 -5.45 4.08 14.41
CA TRP A 35 -4.06 3.67 14.31
C TRP A 35 -3.13 4.83 14.69
N PRO A 36 -3.01 5.17 15.99
CA PRO A 36 -2.19 6.30 16.43
C PRO A 36 -0.71 6.12 16.08
N ASP A 37 -0.25 4.86 15.97
CA ASP A 37 1.12 4.53 15.58
C ASP A 37 1.30 4.43 14.05
N ALA A 38 0.27 4.71 13.23
CA ALA A 38 0.39 4.68 11.78
C ALA A 38 1.48 5.67 11.33
N ALA A 39 2.43 5.18 10.55
CA ALA A 39 3.60 5.95 10.17
C ALA A 39 4.00 5.65 8.73
N PHE A 40 4.19 6.73 7.97
CA PHE A 40 4.69 6.68 6.61
C PHE A 40 5.57 7.89 6.33
N PHE A 41 6.70 7.62 5.69
CA PHE A 41 7.71 8.61 5.39
C PHE A 41 8.23 8.38 3.97
N MET A 42 8.55 9.50 3.32
CA MET A 42 9.14 9.51 2.00
C MET A 42 10.32 10.47 2.02
N LYS A 43 11.46 10.02 1.49
CA LYS A 43 12.64 10.86 1.31
C LYS A 43 13.29 10.60 -0.04
N VAL A 44 14.00 11.59 -0.55
CA VAL A 44 14.87 11.44 -1.70
C VAL A 44 16.30 11.14 -1.21
N SER A 45 16.93 10.13 -1.79
CA SER A 45 18.33 9.79 -1.53
C SER A 45 19.00 9.37 -2.83
N GLY A 46 19.95 10.18 -3.30
CA GLY A 46 20.55 9.99 -4.62
C GLY A 46 19.50 10.01 -5.73
N ASP A 47 19.48 8.97 -6.56
CA ASP A 47 18.55 8.79 -7.67
C ASP A 47 17.28 8.01 -7.27
N LYS A 48 17.03 7.83 -5.97
CA LYS A 48 15.90 7.04 -5.44
C LYS A 48 14.95 7.87 -4.59
N ARG A 49 13.66 7.51 -4.70
CA ARG A 49 12.60 7.85 -3.74
C ARG A 49 12.46 6.68 -2.76
N ILE A 50 12.92 6.89 -1.54
CA ILE A 50 12.85 5.90 -0.46
C ILE A 50 11.55 6.09 0.32
N LEU A 51 10.73 5.06 0.33
CA LEU A 51 9.46 5.00 1.05
C LEU A 51 9.60 4.02 2.20
N TYR A 52 9.25 4.45 3.42
CA TYR A 52 9.25 3.57 4.57
C TYR A 52 8.08 3.85 5.51
N GLY A 53 7.56 2.80 6.13
CA GLY A 53 6.41 2.90 7.00
C GLY A 53 5.93 1.56 7.50
N ASN A 54 4.80 1.58 8.21
CA ASN A 54 4.25 0.37 8.83
C ASN A 54 2.99 -0.18 8.13
N GLY A 55 2.65 0.33 6.94
CA GLY A 55 1.52 -0.16 6.14
C GLY A 55 0.13 0.13 6.74
N LEU A 56 0.06 0.87 7.84
CA LEU A 56 -1.20 1.34 8.43
C LEU A 56 -1.60 2.70 7.81
N PRO A 57 -2.90 3.00 7.70
CA PRO A 57 -3.38 4.24 7.11
C PRO A 57 -3.09 5.45 8.01
N VAL A 58 -2.12 6.27 7.61
CA VAL A 58 -1.84 7.55 8.29
C VAL A 58 -3.04 8.49 8.15
N GLY A 59 -3.58 8.94 9.29
CA GLY A 59 -4.66 9.93 9.32
C GLY A 59 -6.06 9.36 9.06
N ALA A 60 -6.24 8.04 9.04
CA ALA A 60 -7.55 7.41 8.91
C ALA A 60 -7.70 6.16 9.79
N GLY A 61 -8.94 5.88 10.19
CA GLY A 61 -9.30 4.63 10.87
C GLY A 61 -9.85 3.60 9.88
N THR A 62 -9.72 2.32 10.22
CA THR A 62 -10.22 1.20 9.40
C THR A 62 -11.54 0.65 9.93
N GLY A 63 -12.20 -0.21 9.16
CA GLY A 63 -13.22 -1.11 9.67
C GLY A 63 -12.67 -2.06 10.75
N ILE A 64 -13.56 -2.78 11.42
CA ILE A 64 -13.18 -3.80 12.39
C ILE A 64 -12.91 -5.10 11.65
N PHE A 65 -11.65 -5.47 11.60
CA PHE A 65 -11.16 -6.74 11.04
C PHE A 65 -10.47 -7.56 12.14
N PRO A 66 -10.70 -8.88 12.26
CA PRO A 66 -11.56 -9.73 11.43
C PRO A 66 -13.03 -9.30 11.44
N ILE A 67 -13.74 -9.54 10.34
CA ILE A 67 -15.16 -9.16 10.24
C ILE A 67 -15.94 -9.96 11.30
N ARG A 68 -16.70 -9.24 12.15
CA ARG A 68 -17.47 -9.85 13.24
C ARG A 68 -18.74 -10.48 12.70
N GLU A 69 -19.21 -11.57 13.31
CA GLU A 69 -20.48 -12.22 12.96
C GLU A 69 -21.70 -11.27 13.06
N SER A 70 -21.62 -10.26 13.93
CA SER A 70 -22.65 -9.22 14.08
C SER A 70 -22.67 -8.18 12.96
N ASP A 71 -21.62 -8.11 12.14
CA ASP A 71 -21.52 -7.16 11.02
C ASP A 71 -22.30 -7.72 9.80
N PRO A 72 -23.18 -6.94 9.16
CA PRO A 72 -23.86 -7.36 7.92
C PRO A 72 -22.91 -7.85 6.82
N ALA A 73 -21.67 -7.33 6.78
CA ALA A 73 -20.62 -7.76 5.88
C ALA A 73 -20.31 -9.27 5.99
N TYR A 74 -20.41 -9.84 7.19
CA TYR A 74 -20.00 -11.22 7.47
C TYR A 74 -20.76 -12.25 6.64
N ALA A 75 -22.02 -11.94 6.28
CA ALA A 75 -22.84 -12.81 5.45
C ALA A 75 -22.32 -12.93 4.00
N ILE A 76 -21.54 -11.95 3.55
CA ILE A 76 -21.02 -11.86 2.18
C ILE A 76 -19.55 -12.28 2.13
N ASP A 77 -18.78 -11.68 3.03
CA ASP A 77 -17.36 -11.94 3.21
C ASP A 77 -17.04 -11.98 4.70
N ARG A 78 -16.42 -13.07 5.13
CA ARG A 78 -16.07 -13.27 6.53
C ARG A 78 -14.72 -12.70 6.91
N ASN A 79 -13.90 -12.27 5.93
CA ASN A 79 -12.48 -11.92 6.03
C ASN A 79 -11.92 -12.13 7.46
N PRO A 80 -11.34 -13.33 7.74
CA PRO A 80 -10.94 -13.72 9.09
C PRO A 80 -9.64 -13.05 9.55
N ASN A 81 -9.08 -12.13 8.76
CA ASN A 81 -7.76 -11.57 8.97
C ASN A 81 -7.85 -10.27 9.77
N ALA A 82 -6.88 -10.04 10.65
CA ALA A 82 -6.74 -8.77 11.36
C ALA A 82 -5.81 -7.83 10.61
N VAL A 83 -6.04 -6.52 10.70
CA VAL A 83 -5.06 -5.53 10.25
C VAL A 83 -3.88 -5.53 11.23
N VAL A 84 -2.66 -5.69 10.71
CA VAL A 84 -1.43 -5.65 11.52
C VAL A 84 -0.35 -4.81 10.84
N PRO A 85 0.54 -4.16 11.62
CA PRO A 85 1.67 -3.44 11.06
C PRO A 85 2.54 -4.32 10.15
N GLN A 86 2.97 -3.75 9.03
CA GLN A 86 3.86 -4.36 8.04
C GLN A 86 5.21 -3.63 8.01
N ASN A 87 6.17 -4.15 7.24
CA ASN A 87 7.40 -3.42 6.95
C ASN A 87 7.36 -2.92 5.50
N VAL A 88 6.94 -1.67 5.32
CA VAL A 88 7.05 -1.02 4.01
C VAL A 88 8.44 -0.42 3.93
N HIS A 89 9.26 -0.90 2.99
CA HIS A 89 10.55 -0.31 2.66
C HIS A 89 10.81 -0.49 1.15
N LEU A 90 10.59 0.58 0.39
CA LEU A 90 10.70 0.58 -1.07
C LEU A 90 11.70 1.65 -1.50
N ALA A 91 12.55 1.32 -2.47
CA ALA A 91 13.48 2.25 -3.10
C ALA A 91 13.10 2.41 -4.57
N LEU A 92 12.22 3.35 -4.87
CA LEU A 92 11.71 3.59 -6.22
C LEU A 92 12.67 4.47 -7.03
N PRO A 93 12.76 4.35 -8.36
CA PRO A 93 13.46 5.33 -9.18
C PRO A 93 12.89 6.73 -8.96
N LEU A 94 13.74 7.74 -8.70
CA LEU A 94 13.31 9.13 -8.62
C LEU A 94 12.86 9.68 -9.99
N HIS A 95 13.50 9.17 -11.05
CA HIS A 95 13.24 9.51 -12.44
C HIS A 95 12.90 8.23 -13.23
N PRO A 96 11.68 7.68 -13.06
CA PRO A 96 11.25 6.49 -13.79
C PRO A 96 11.23 6.76 -15.30
N LYS A 97 11.55 5.73 -16.08
CA LYS A 97 11.59 5.79 -17.54
C LYS A 97 10.58 4.82 -18.10
N ILE A 98 9.91 5.24 -19.18
CA ILE A 98 9.01 4.36 -19.93
C ILE A 98 9.85 3.22 -20.52
N ALA A 99 9.50 1.99 -20.18
CA ALA A 99 10.09 0.79 -20.74
C ALA A 99 9.65 0.60 -22.19
N SER A 100 10.49 -0.07 -22.99
CA SER A 100 10.19 -0.39 -24.39
C SER A 100 8.90 -1.20 -24.54
N LEU A 101 8.63 -2.11 -23.59
CA LEU A 101 7.42 -2.90 -23.51
C LEU A 101 6.80 -2.78 -22.11
N PRO A 102 5.46 -2.74 -22.01
CA PRO A 102 4.79 -2.86 -20.71
C PRO A 102 5.00 -4.26 -20.12
N SER A 103 4.90 -4.37 -18.79
CA SER A 103 5.02 -5.65 -18.07
C SER A 103 3.83 -5.91 -17.16
N CYS A 104 3.53 -7.19 -16.92
CA CYS A 104 2.41 -7.58 -16.07
C CYS A 104 2.62 -7.09 -14.62
N VAL A 105 1.52 -6.69 -13.98
CA VAL A 105 1.49 -6.49 -12.53
C VAL A 105 1.42 -7.84 -11.79
N PRO A 106 2.07 -8.00 -10.62
CA PRO A 106 1.94 -9.19 -9.79
C PRO A 106 0.54 -9.27 -9.16
N MET A 107 0.16 -10.45 -8.66
CA MET A 107 -0.87 -10.52 -7.62
C MET A 107 -0.29 -9.90 -6.33
N GLY A 108 -1.07 -9.07 -5.63
CA GLY A 108 -0.60 -8.32 -4.45
C GLY A 108 -0.20 -6.89 -4.77
N MET A 109 0.78 -6.36 -4.02
CA MET A 109 1.17 -4.94 -4.10
C MET A 109 1.69 -4.55 -5.48
N VAL A 110 1.12 -3.46 -6.03
CA VAL A 110 1.50 -2.79 -7.29
C VAL A 110 1.96 -1.35 -7.06
N GLY A 111 1.73 -0.81 -5.87
CA GLY A 111 2.20 0.51 -5.46
C GLY A 111 1.95 0.78 -3.99
N VAL A 112 2.18 2.02 -3.57
CA VAL A 112 1.90 2.49 -2.22
C VAL A 112 1.31 3.90 -2.28
N MET A 113 0.29 4.15 -1.48
CA MET A 113 -0.40 5.44 -1.41
C MET A 113 0.33 6.40 -0.48
N THR A 114 0.06 7.70 -0.59
CA THR A 114 0.70 8.76 0.21
C THR A 114 0.35 8.71 1.69
N ASN A 115 -0.67 7.93 2.09
CA ASN A 115 -0.97 7.63 3.48
C ASN A 115 -0.28 6.34 3.99
N GLY A 116 0.59 5.73 3.19
CA GLY A 116 1.40 4.55 3.55
C GLY A 116 0.76 3.19 3.30
N VAL A 117 -0.50 3.15 2.89
CA VAL A 117 -1.23 1.91 2.60
C VAL A 117 -0.79 1.35 1.26
N ALA A 118 -0.67 0.01 1.19
CA ALA A 118 -0.37 -0.67 -0.05
C ALA A 118 -1.51 -0.52 -1.08
N LEU A 119 -1.16 -0.31 -2.34
CA LEU A 119 -2.08 -0.46 -3.46
C LEU A 119 -1.85 -1.85 -4.06
N PHE A 120 -2.88 -2.67 -4.11
CA PHE A 120 -2.84 -4.02 -4.67
C PHE A 120 -3.42 -4.05 -6.07
N ASN A 121 -3.12 -5.13 -6.79
CA ASN A 121 -3.70 -5.48 -8.07
C ASN A 121 -5.23 -5.36 -8.02
N ALA A 122 -5.87 -4.85 -9.06
CA ALA A 122 -7.33 -4.74 -9.16
C ALA A 122 -8.06 -6.10 -9.12
N LEU A 123 -7.32 -7.20 -9.29
CA LEU A 123 -7.83 -8.56 -9.21
C LEU A 123 -7.69 -9.15 -7.80
N ASP A 124 -8.71 -9.90 -7.38
CA ASP A 124 -8.66 -10.75 -6.19
C ASP A 124 -7.92 -12.07 -6.48
N GLU A 125 -7.72 -12.91 -5.46
CA GLU A 125 -7.00 -14.18 -5.61
C GLU A 125 -7.67 -15.15 -6.60
N ALA A 126 -8.98 -14.97 -6.86
CA ALA A 126 -9.77 -15.72 -7.82
C ALA A 126 -9.78 -15.12 -9.24
N GLY A 127 -9.07 -14.01 -9.46
CA GLY A 127 -9.00 -13.34 -10.76
C GLY A 127 -10.26 -12.55 -11.11
N ARG A 128 -11.03 -12.15 -10.10
CA ARG A 128 -12.22 -11.29 -10.25
C ARG A 128 -11.86 -9.85 -9.90
N ASP A 129 -12.70 -8.89 -10.30
CA ASP A 129 -12.60 -7.51 -9.83
C ASP A 129 -12.69 -7.47 -8.29
N ALA A 130 -11.58 -7.16 -7.61
CA ALA A 130 -11.52 -7.12 -6.15
C ALA A 130 -12.37 -5.99 -5.57
N VAL A 131 -12.43 -4.83 -6.25
CA VAL A 131 -13.27 -3.70 -5.81
C VAL A 131 -14.75 -4.08 -5.93
N ALA A 132 -15.15 -4.93 -6.86
CA ALA A 132 -16.53 -5.43 -6.91
C ALA A 132 -16.78 -6.58 -5.92
N HIS A 133 -15.89 -7.56 -5.86
CA HIS A 133 -16.15 -8.84 -5.23
C HIS A 133 -15.74 -8.94 -3.76
N GLU A 134 -14.66 -8.29 -3.32
CA GLU A 134 -14.22 -8.36 -1.92
C GLU A 134 -14.93 -7.28 -1.10
N VAL A 135 -15.25 -7.56 0.17
CA VAL A 135 -15.86 -6.54 1.03
C VAL A 135 -14.76 -5.69 1.66
N GLN A 136 -14.85 -4.37 1.49
CA GLN A 136 -13.92 -3.42 2.09
C GLN A 136 -14.60 -2.59 3.18
N ASP A 137 -13.82 -1.85 3.96
CA ASP A 137 -14.34 -0.85 4.89
C ASP A 137 -14.67 0.48 4.20
N LYS A 138 -15.08 1.49 4.98
CA LYS A 138 -15.41 2.84 4.49
C LYS A 138 -14.25 3.57 3.79
N CYS A 139 -13.02 3.08 3.96
CA CYS A 139 -11.84 3.61 3.30
C CYS A 139 -11.53 2.85 2.00
N ASN A 140 -12.41 1.96 1.55
CA ASN A 140 -12.22 1.07 0.39
C ASN A 140 -11.00 0.15 0.54
N GLY A 141 -10.63 -0.21 1.78
CA GLY A 141 -9.54 -1.14 2.05
C GLY A 141 -9.95 -2.33 2.92
N HIS A 142 -9.10 -3.35 2.92
CA HIS A 142 -9.25 -4.55 3.74
C HIS A 142 -7.89 -5.26 3.95
N PRO A 143 -7.73 -6.13 4.96
CA PRO A 143 -6.52 -6.90 5.16
C PRO A 143 -6.52 -8.22 4.38
N GLN A 144 -5.35 -8.61 3.90
CA GLN A 144 -5.09 -9.98 3.43
C GLN A 144 -4.62 -10.90 4.60
N HIS A 145 -4.32 -12.17 4.33
CA HIS A 145 -3.96 -13.18 5.34
C HIS A 145 -2.74 -12.91 6.24
N GLU A 146 -1.74 -12.13 5.83
CA GLU A 146 -0.67 -11.63 6.73
C GLU A 146 -1.01 -10.29 7.39
N GLY A 147 -2.24 -9.82 7.23
CA GLY A 147 -2.79 -8.64 7.87
C GLY A 147 -2.38 -7.30 7.25
N MET A 148 -1.79 -7.30 6.06
CA MET A 148 -1.52 -6.06 5.32
C MET A 148 -2.84 -5.45 4.87
N TYR A 149 -3.19 -4.31 5.44
CA TYR A 149 -4.29 -3.48 4.95
C TYR A 149 -3.89 -2.84 3.61
N HIS A 150 -4.79 -2.91 2.63
CA HIS A 150 -4.51 -2.45 1.27
C HIS A 150 -5.78 -1.98 0.56
N TYR A 151 -5.58 -1.21 -0.51
CA TYR A 151 -6.63 -0.78 -1.44
C TYR A 151 -6.48 -1.52 -2.78
N HIS A 152 -7.59 -1.68 -3.49
CA HIS A 152 -7.59 -2.15 -4.90
C HIS A 152 -7.95 -1.03 -5.89
N GLY A 153 -8.34 0.14 -5.39
CA GLY A 153 -8.78 1.29 -6.17
C GLY A 153 -8.73 2.59 -5.37
N PRO A 154 -9.43 3.66 -5.83
CA PRO A 154 -9.49 4.93 -5.13
C PRO A 154 -10.00 4.78 -3.68
N SER A 155 -9.33 5.44 -2.74
CA SER A 155 -9.73 5.47 -1.33
C SER A 155 -10.07 6.89 -0.88
N PRO A 156 -11.26 7.11 -0.28
CA PRO A 156 -11.62 8.42 0.28
C PRO A 156 -10.76 8.83 1.48
N CYS A 157 -9.98 7.89 2.03
CA CYS A 157 -9.10 8.10 3.18
C CYS A 157 -7.67 8.48 2.79
N VAL A 158 -7.37 8.60 1.49
CA VAL A 158 -6.11 9.16 1.01
C VAL A 158 -6.29 10.67 0.81
N LYS A 159 -5.47 11.48 1.48
CA LYS A 159 -5.54 12.95 1.33
C LYS A 159 -5.36 13.33 -0.14
N GLY A 160 -6.30 14.10 -0.67
CA GLY A 160 -6.25 14.58 -2.05
C GLY A 160 -6.83 13.63 -3.10
N TRP A 161 -7.46 12.53 -2.71
CA TRP A 161 -8.06 11.55 -3.62
C TRP A 161 -9.05 12.15 -4.64
N ASN A 162 -9.70 13.27 -4.30
CA ASN A 162 -10.66 14.00 -5.12
C ASN A 162 -10.16 15.38 -5.58
N LYS A 163 -8.85 15.63 -5.55
CA LYS A 163 -8.25 16.88 -6.02
C LYS A 163 -7.78 16.73 -7.45
N ASP A 164 -7.52 17.85 -8.11
CA ASP A 164 -7.13 17.89 -9.52
C ASP A 164 -5.63 17.60 -9.67
N ASP A 165 -5.28 16.66 -10.57
CA ASP A 165 -3.90 16.22 -10.88
C ASP A 165 -3.01 15.96 -9.64
N GLN A 166 -3.63 15.60 -8.50
CA GLN A 166 -2.93 15.44 -7.24
C GLN A 166 -2.24 14.08 -7.20
N VAL A 167 -0.93 14.06 -6.97
CA VAL A 167 -0.20 12.82 -6.71
C VAL A 167 -0.61 12.26 -5.35
N ILE A 168 -1.16 11.05 -5.36
CA ILE A 168 -1.69 10.35 -4.18
C ILE A 168 -1.04 8.99 -3.95
N GLY A 169 -0.09 8.59 -4.79
CA GLY A 169 0.68 7.36 -4.60
C GLY A 169 1.83 7.23 -5.58
N TYR A 170 2.57 6.13 -5.46
CA TYR A 170 3.64 5.74 -6.37
C TYR A 170 3.54 4.25 -6.70
N ALA A 171 3.63 3.93 -7.98
CA ALA A 171 3.70 2.56 -8.47
C ALA A 171 5.09 1.96 -8.20
N LEU A 172 5.19 0.62 -8.21
CA LEU A 172 6.46 -0.06 -7.98
C LEU A 172 7.50 0.17 -9.08
N ASP A 173 7.11 0.65 -10.25
CA ASP A 173 8.04 1.09 -11.30
C ASP A 173 8.49 2.55 -11.15
N GLY A 174 8.07 3.22 -10.08
CA GLY A 174 8.46 4.56 -9.68
C GLY A 174 7.60 5.68 -10.24
N PHE A 175 6.69 5.39 -11.18
CA PHE A 175 5.79 6.42 -11.69
C PHE A 175 4.77 6.86 -10.63
N PRO A 176 4.43 8.16 -10.58
CA PRO A 176 3.41 8.64 -9.67
C PRO A 176 2.02 8.14 -10.07
N ILE A 177 1.14 8.10 -9.09
CA ILE A 177 -0.29 7.79 -9.24
C ILE A 177 -1.07 9.03 -8.83
N THR A 178 -1.89 9.55 -9.74
CA THR A 178 -2.72 10.73 -9.50
C THR A 178 -4.16 10.36 -9.14
N SER A 179 -4.85 11.31 -8.54
CA SER A 179 -6.30 11.32 -8.32
C SER A 179 -7.10 11.28 -9.64
N MET A 180 -8.42 11.17 -9.51
CA MET A 180 -9.35 10.90 -10.63
C MET A 180 -9.69 12.12 -11.50
N PHE A 181 -9.23 13.32 -11.14
CA PHE A 181 -9.65 14.56 -11.79
C PHE A 181 -8.45 15.22 -12.49
N ASP A 182 -8.65 15.71 -13.71
CA ASP A 182 -7.66 16.53 -14.40
C ASP A 182 -7.61 17.95 -13.84
N ALA A 183 -6.62 18.75 -14.27
CA ALA A 183 -6.42 20.15 -13.89
C ALA A 183 -7.65 21.09 -14.02
N HIS A 184 -8.72 20.68 -14.71
CA HIS A 184 -9.94 21.45 -14.88
C HIS A 184 -11.12 20.86 -14.07
N GLY A 185 -10.86 19.91 -13.18
CA GLY A 185 -11.87 19.25 -12.36
C GLY A 185 -12.72 18.24 -13.12
N ARG A 186 -12.34 17.87 -14.35
CA ARG A 186 -13.05 16.84 -15.11
C ARG A 186 -12.57 15.46 -14.67
N GLU A 187 -13.52 14.58 -14.37
CA GLU A 187 -13.23 13.19 -14.05
C GLU A 187 -12.65 12.46 -15.26
N ILE A 188 -11.54 11.76 -15.02
CA ILE A 188 -10.81 10.98 -16.01
C ILE A 188 -11.44 9.58 -16.09
N THR A 189 -11.61 9.09 -17.32
CA THR A 189 -12.15 7.75 -17.62
C THR A 189 -11.15 6.91 -18.41
N ASN A 190 -11.43 5.63 -18.63
CA ASN A 190 -10.61 4.75 -19.45
C ASN A 190 -10.39 5.29 -20.88
N LYS A 191 -11.29 6.13 -21.39
CA LYS A 191 -11.15 6.75 -22.72
C LYS A 191 -10.01 7.76 -22.80
N ASP A 192 -9.57 8.29 -21.66
CA ASP A 192 -8.49 9.27 -21.55
C ASP A 192 -7.11 8.62 -21.29
N LEU A 193 -7.07 7.30 -21.09
CA LEU A 193 -5.89 6.57 -20.59
C LEU A 193 -5.38 5.55 -21.60
N ASP A 194 -4.11 5.19 -21.47
CA ASP A 194 -3.51 4.09 -22.22
C ASP A 194 -3.88 2.71 -21.66
N VAL A 195 -3.40 1.65 -22.31
CA VAL A 195 -3.67 0.26 -21.91
C VAL A 195 -3.15 -0.11 -20.51
N CYS A 196 -2.15 0.62 -20.00
CA CYS A 196 -1.64 0.45 -18.64
C CYS A 196 -2.35 1.34 -17.63
N HIS A 197 -3.40 2.06 -18.07
CA HIS A 197 -4.24 2.93 -17.27
C HIS A 197 -3.48 4.17 -16.75
N GLY A 198 -2.61 4.71 -17.59
CA GLY A 198 -1.92 5.98 -17.34
C GLY A 198 -1.91 6.89 -18.56
N ARG A 199 -1.27 8.05 -18.39
CA ARG A 199 -1.11 9.07 -19.43
C ARG A 199 0.15 9.88 -19.21
N VAL A 200 0.58 10.62 -20.23
CA VAL A 200 1.65 11.62 -20.09
C VAL A 200 1.03 13.00 -19.90
N GLY A 201 1.39 13.68 -18.81
CA GLY A 201 0.86 15.01 -18.51
C GLY A 201 1.68 15.72 -17.43
N PRO A 202 1.34 16.98 -17.12
CA PRO A 202 1.95 17.72 -16.03
C PRO A 202 1.51 17.13 -14.68
N VAL A 203 2.45 16.94 -13.76
CA VAL A 203 2.21 16.58 -12.36
C VAL A 203 3.19 17.30 -11.46
N VAL A 204 2.82 17.58 -10.22
CA VAL A 204 3.72 18.18 -9.23
C VAL A 204 4.46 17.07 -8.48
N LEU A 205 5.77 16.97 -8.71
CA LEU A 205 6.67 16.07 -7.98
C LEU A 205 7.72 16.89 -7.25
N ASP A 206 7.86 16.63 -5.94
CA ASP A 206 8.91 17.23 -5.11
C ASP A 206 8.97 18.77 -5.22
N GLY A 207 7.77 19.39 -5.28
CA GLY A 207 7.57 20.84 -5.38
C GLY A 207 7.72 21.43 -6.78
N LYS A 208 7.91 20.61 -7.82
CA LYS A 208 8.09 21.06 -9.20
C LYS A 208 7.10 20.41 -10.16
N THR A 209 6.56 21.19 -11.07
CA THR A 209 5.75 20.66 -12.17
C THR A 209 6.65 20.00 -13.20
N VAL A 210 6.40 18.73 -13.50
CA VAL A 210 7.12 17.95 -14.51
C VAL A 210 6.13 17.28 -15.45
N LYS A 211 6.46 17.22 -16.75
CA LYS A 211 5.69 16.44 -17.73
C LYS A 211 6.23 15.01 -17.74
N ILE A 212 5.46 14.08 -17.21
CA ILE A 212 5.87 12.68 -17.03
C ILE A 212 4.67 11.74 -17.23
N TYR A 213 4.95 10.50 -17.56
CA TYR A 213 3.95 9.44 -17.46
C TYR A 213 3.52 9.26 -16.01
N HIS A 214 2.23 9.07 -15.79
CA HIS A 214 1.66 8.80 -14.48
C HIS A 214 0.44 7.92 -14.64
N TYR A 215 0.20 7.05 -13.65
CA TYR A 215 -1.04 6.30 -13.56
C TYR A 215 -2.13 7.22 -13.02
N VAL A 216 -3.36 6.98 -13.43
CA VAL A 216 -4.50 7.77 -12.97
C VAL A 216 -5.48 6.84 -12.28
N MET A 217 -5.96 7.25 -11.13
CA MET A 217 -7.07 6.57 -10.48
C MET A 217 -8.37 6.84 -11.24
N THR A 218 -9.28 5.88 -11.34
CA THR A 218 -10.60 6.05 -11.96
C THR A 218 -11.66 5.22 -11.20
N ARG A 219 -12.93 5.42 -11.55
CA ARG A 219 -14.04 4.56 -11.09
C ARG A 219 -14.24 3.31 -11.94
N GLU A 220 -13.55 3.21 -13.06
CA GLU A 220 -13.70 2.13 -14.02
C GLU A 220 -12.58 1.12 -13.81
N TYR A 221 -12.86 -0.18 -13.88
CA TYR A 221 -11.81 -1.20 -13.82
C TYR A 221 -10.71 -0.92 -14.88
N PRO A 222 -9.40 -1.07 -14.56
CA PRO A 222 -8.79 -1.61 -13.35
C PRO A 222 -8.58 -0.59 -12.21
N TYR A 223 -9.26 0.55 -12.25
CA TYR A 223 -9.25 1.63 -11.26
C TYR A 223 -7.92 2.38 -11.13
N THR A 224 -6.77 1.76 -11.47
CA THR A 224 -5.43 2.32 -11.22
C THR A 224 -4.36 1.88 -12.22
N ILE A 225 -3.78 0.68 -12.09
CA ILE A 225 -2.61 0.19 -12.82
C ILE A 225 -3.01 -1.11 -13.53
N GLY A 226 -3.07 -1.09 -14.86
CA GLY A 226 -3.32 -2.30 -15.67
C GLY A 226 -2.05 -3.09 -16.01
N CYS A 227 -0.94 -2.38 -16.19
CA CYS A 227 0.41 -2.92 -16.40
C CYS A 227 1.46 -1.93 -15.93
N PHE A 228 2.68 -2.39 -15.64
CA PHE A 228 3.78 -1.47 -15.43
C PHE A 228 4.30 -0.93 -16.76
N ARG A 229 4.41 0.40 -16.85
CA ARG A 229 4.96 1.13 -17.99
C ARG A 229 6.45 1.43 -17.81
N GLY A 230 6.98 1.33 -16.59
CA GLY A 230 8.41 1.38 -16.29
C GLY A 230 8.99 0.02 -15.89
N THR A 231 10.15 0.04 -15.24
CA THR A 231 10.79 -1.16 -14.68
C THR A 231 10.45 -1.27 -13.18
N PRO A 232 9.60 -2.23 -12.76
CA PRO A 232 9.23 -2.40 -11.36
C PRO A 232 10.44 -2.79 -10.51
N VAL A 233 10.52 -2.22 -9.30
CA VAL A 233 11.55 -2.61 -8.33
C VAL A 233 11.19 -3.97 -7.73
N ALA A 234 12.21 -4.83 -7.59
CA ALA A 234 12.05 -6.08 -6.84
C ALA A 234 11.93 -5.76 -5.34
N GLY A 235 10.87 -6.22 -4.68
CA GLY A 235 10.78 -6.09 -3.22
C GLY A 235 9.38 -6.04 -2.59
N ALA A 236 8.32 -5.86 -3.37
CA ALA A 236 6.97 -5.75 -2.79
C ALA A 236 6.30 -7.12 -2.50
N SER A 237 6.80 -8.20 -3.08
CA SER A 237 6.33 -9.57 -2.84
C SER A 237 7.32 -10.37 -1.97
N ARG A 238 7.51 -9.93 -0.74
CA ARG A 238 7.71 -10.84 0.37
C ARG A 238 6.69 -10.49 1.44
N GLY A 239 5.46 -10.94 1.23
CA GLY A 239 4.55 -11.20 2.34
C GLY A 239 5.34 -11.96 3.41
N GLY A 240 5.32 -11.44 4.63
CA GLY A 240 5.82 -12.19 5.78
C GLY A 240 7.32 -12.11 6.10
N GLN A 241 8.02 -10.99 5.91
CA GLN A 241 9.00 -10.65 6.96
C GLN A 241 8.23 -10.09 8.15
N ARG A 242 7.75 -10.99 9.02
CA ARG A 242 7.38 -10.64 10.39
C ARG A 242 8.46 -9.71 10.89
N TYR A 243 8.10 -8.47 11.23
CA TYR A 243 8.98 -7.64 12.03
C TYR A 243 9.20 -8.42 13.33
N ARG A 244 10.36 -9.08 13.44
CA ARG A 244 10.85 -9.51 14.75
C ARG A 244 11.12 -8.19 15.45
N ARG A 245 10.28 -7.84 16.44
CA ARG A 245 10.62 -6.77 17.38
C ARG A 245 12.10 -6.97 17.75
N PRO A 246 12.93 -5.92 17.76
CA PRO A 246 14.29 -6.04 18.24
C PRO A 246 14.25 -6.76 19.59
N PRO A 247 15.14 -7.74 19.82
CA PRO A 247 15.23 -8.39 21.13
C PRO A 247 15.31 -7.33 22.22
N GLN A 248 14.70 -7.58 23.38
CA GLN A 248 14.67 -6.59 24.47
C GLN A 248 16.08 -6.17 24.87
N GLU A 249 17.03 -7.10 24.81
CA GLU A 249 18.45 -6.89 25.07
C GLU A 249 19.05 -5.85 24.11
N ALA A 250 18.64 -5.84 22.84
CA ALA A 250 19.07 -4.84 21.86
C ALA A 250 18.45 -3.47 22.11
N VAL A 251 17.21 -3.41 22.61
CA VAL A 251 16.54 -2.14 22.97
C VAL A 251 17.18 -1.55 24.24
N GLN A 252 17.40 -2.37 25.26
CA GLN A 252 18.04 -1.96 26.52
C GLN A 252 19.45 -1.44 26.28
N ALA A 253 20.22 -2.06 25.39
CA ALA A 253 21.56 -1.60 25.01
C ALA A 253 21.61 -0.18 24.42
N CYS A 254 20.46 0.39 24.04
CA CYS A 254 20.36 1.74 23.49
C CYS A 254 19.41 2.66 24.27
N GLN A 255 18.95 2.24 25.45
CA GLN A 255 18.09 3.06 26.30
C GLN A 255 18.85 4.30 26.78
N GLY A 256 18.34 5.50 26.46
CA GLY A 256 18.98 6.77 26.82
C GLY A 256 20.25 7.12 26.02
N SER A 257 20.65 6.30 25.06
CA SER A 257 21.80 6.57 24.19
C SER A 257 21.41 7.48 23.02
N ALA A 258 22.37 8.15 22.39
CA ALA A 258 22.08 8.89 21.15
C ALA A 258 22.21 7.96 19.93
N SER A 259 21.53 8.32 18.84
CA SER A 259 21.71 7.65 17.55
C SER A 259 23.18 7.67 17.12
N GLY A 260 23.71 6.53 16.69
CA GLY A 260 25.12 6.35 16.32
C GLY A 260 26.07 6.01 17.47
N ALA A 261 25.61 6.02 18.73
CA ALA A 261 26.41 5.57 19.87
C ALA A 261 26.78 4.08 19.72
N PRO A 262 28.01 3.67 20.07
CA PRO A 262 28.38 2.26 20.10
C PRO A 262 27.55 1.53 21.15
N CYS A 263 27.14 0.31 20.85
CA CYS A 263 26.34 -0.52 21.74
C CYS A 263 26.75 -1.99 21.60
N GLY A 264 26.46 -2.78 22.63
CA GLY A 264 26.65 -4.23 22.59
C GLY A 264 25.68 -4.95 23.52
N PHE A 265 25.33 -6.18 23.17
CA PHE A 265 24.46 -7.05 23.98
C PHE A 265 24.77 -8.52 23.74
N PHE A 266 24.35 -9.39 24.66
CA PHE A 266 24.41 -10.83 24.49
C PHE A 266 23.07 -11.37 24.01
N THR A 267 23.08 -12.26 23.02
CA THR A 267 21.87 -12.98 22.64
C THR A 267 21.50 -14.01 23.72
N PRO A 268 20.24 -14.49 23.78
CA PRO A 268 19.84 -15.57 24.69
C PRO A 268 20.64 -16.88 24.57
N ARG A 269 21.45 -17.02 23.50
CA ARG A 269 22.35 -18.17 23.27
C ARG A 269 23.79 -17.91 23.73
N GLY A 270 24.08 -16.74 24.31
CA GLY A 270 25.40 -16.37 24.82
C GLY A 270 26.33 -15.68 23.80
N ASP A 271 25.88 -15.47 22.56
CA ASP A 271 26.68 -14.77 21.55
C ASP A 271 26.75 -13.27 21.84
N GLU A 272 27.96 -12.68 21.83
CA GLU A 272 28.14 -11.24 21.94
C GLU A 272 27.89 -10.55 20.59
N VAL A 273 27.13 -9.45 20.61
CA VAL A 273 26.79 -8.66 19.43
C VAL A 273 27.16 -7.20 19.67
N GLN A 274 27.96 -6.63 18.78
CA GLN A 274 28.40 -5.22 18.83
C GLN A 274 27.88 -4.42 17.63
N GLY A 275 27.52 -3.17 17.86
CA GLY A 275 26.81 -2.36 16.87
C GLY A 275 26.74 -0.87 17.20
N LYS A 276 25.79 -0.19 16.56
CA LYS A 276 25.43 1.19 16.85
C LYS A 276 23.95 1.32 17.14
N CYS A 277 23.61 2.21 18.06
CA CYS A 277 22.22 2.57 18.33
C CYS A 277 21.60 3.26 17.12
N ARG A 278 20.43 2.78 16.70
CA ARG A 278 19.65 3.37 15.61
C ARG A 278 18.18 3.37 15.99
N ASP A 279 17.45 4.33 15.45
CA ASP A 279 16.00 4.36 15.56
C ASP A 279 15.39 3.13 14.89
N VAL A 280 14.46 2.48 15.60
CA VAL A 280 13.76 1.31 15.10
C VAL A 280 12.28 1.63 14.85
N PRO A 281 11.68 1.08 13.78
CA PRO A 281 10.24 1.20 13.55
C PRO A 281 9.42 0.67 14.74
N GLY A 282 8.50 1.48 15.29
CA GLY A 282 7.71 1.15 16.49
C GLY A 282 8.06 1.93 17.76
N GLY A 283 9.01 2.88 17.68
CA GLY A 283 9.38 3.79 18.77
C GLY A 283 10.57 3.28 19.60
N GLY A 284 11.56 4.15 19.80
CA GLY A 284 12.78 3.86 20.56
C GLY A 284 14.00 3.55 19.70
N MET A 285 15.14 3.35 20.37
CA MET A 285 16.41 2.97 19.76
C MET A 285 16.75 1.52 20.09
N ALA A 286 17.39 0.83 19.15
CA ALA A 286 17.95 -0.50 19.39
C ALA A 286 19.36 -0.62 18.81
N CYS A 287 20.12 -1.54 19.37
CA CYS A 287 21.48 -1.83 18.96
C CYS A 287 21.48 -2.62 17.64
N VAL A 288 22.05 -2.02 16.58
CA VAL A 288 22.12 -2.61 15.24
C VAL A 288 23.56 -3.02 14.94
N PRO A 289 23.84 -4.31 14.63
CA PRO A 289 25.20 -4.79 14.37
C PRO A 289 25.88 -4.04 13.23
N SER A 290 27.16 -3.73 13.40
CA SER A 290 27.96 -3.08 12.36
C SER A 290 28.45 -4.13 11.35
N GLY A 291 27.62 -4.50 10.37
CA GLY A 291 28.06 -5.48 9.37
C GLY A 291 27.03 -6.11 8.42
N ARG A 292 25.94 -5.42 8.06
CA ARG A 292 25.08 -5.82 6.93
C ARG A 292 24.57 -4.61 6.17
#